data_AF-U2RAF6-F1
#
_entry.id   AF-U2RAF6-F1
#
_cell.length_a   1.000
_cell.length_b   1.000
_cell.length_c   1.000
_cell.angle_alpha   90.00
_cell.angle_beta   90.00
_cell.angle_gamma   90.00
#
_symmetry.space_group_name_H-M   'P 1'
#
loop_
_entity.id
_entity.type
_entity.pdbx_description
1 polymer ?
#
loop_
_entity_poly.entity_id
_entity_poly.type
_entity_poly.pdbx_seq_one_letter_code
_entity_poly.pdbx_strand_id
1 'polypeptide(L)'
;MRSTVLRILGLLILIGNAGFSEYIIENGKIYYNEDYHKTLVVKRINDEKSEKYLTKSPDLKSFKILNENFAKDKDTIYYKEYDILEADINSFEILDEDTGKDKNYIYLYGQTVRYENSGEPIDLKKVNFYENSKGKMDYFRNKNGIYVLQGMYAEKVDNVDKRTFEDLGGGFGRDKNWIYSGKMKLRNIDRESFENIGDGYIKDKNGIYRDTEVIFYDSDDFYNISRLENVDKESFENIGEGYSKDKNNIYYNNEKFKNIDVKTFQLMGNGFSKDKNNVYFEKNKIEGAEAKTFQIVDNFFEKDKSNVFYKEYKLKNISPIEFQTLYMSKNANVAYAIFFKNKDGVFKLLIEDPFDLTKNKIVKLNVDKDSVKILSKNYYKDRNNVYCNDKVLKGADVKTFEMIGNDKDEAMDEFIDALENIFDDSGSLEKSNEIKNSSITAQDKNHKYEYCRIVK
;
A
#
# COMPACT_ATOMS: atom_id res chain seq x y z
N MET A 1 -42.05 9.95 -17.40
CA MET A 1 -42.69 8.67 -17.00
C MET A 1 -41.59 7.66 -16.69
N ARG A 2 -41.51 7.23 -15.41
CA ARG A 2 -40.87 6.01 -14.85
C ARG A 2 -39.37 5.80 -15.16
N SER A 3 -38.43 6.08 -14.24
CA SER A 3 -38.10 5.36 -13.00
C SER A 3 -37.74 3.87 -13.20
N THR A 4 -36.45 3.55 -13.07
CA THR A 4 -35.96 2.24 -12.61
C THR A 4 -34.63 2.50 -11.90
N VAL A 5 -34.64 2.93 -10.63
CA VAL A 5 -34.46 2.07 -9.45
C VAL A 5 -33.31 1.08 -9.65
N LEU A 6 -32.09 1.51 -9.28
CA LEU A 6 -30.99 0.61 -8.95
C LEU A 6 -31.43 -0.19 -7.72
N ARG A 7 -31.82 -1.45 -7.93
CA ARG A 7 -32.08 -2.38 -6.83
C ARG A 7 -30.73 -2.77 -6.23
N ILE A 8 -30.54 -2.38 -4.97
CA ILE A 8 -29.66 -3.01 -4.01
C ILE A 8 -29.91 -4.53 -4.08
N LEU A 9 -28.96 -5.27 -4.64
CA LEU A 9 -28.87 -6.71 -4.40
C LEU A 9 -27.71 -6.90 -3.42
N GLY A 10 -28.08 -7.07 -2.14
CA GLY A 10 -27.26 -7.79 -1.20
C GLY A 10 -27.07 -9.21 -1.73
N LEU A 11 -25.87 -9.50 -2.20
CA LEU A 11 -25.41 -10.82 -2.51
C LEU A 11 -24.23 -11.09 -1.58
N LEU A 12 -24.55 -11.76 -0.47
CA LEU A 12 -23.61 -12.59 0.28
C LEU A 12 -22.96 -13.56 -0.72
N ILE A 13 -21.80 -13.18 -1.27
CA ILE A 13 -20.90 -14.11 -1.95
C ILE A 13 -19.82 -14.46 -0.94
N LEU A 14 -20.09 -15.53 -0.21
CA LEU A 14 -19.13 -16.31 0.56
C LEU A 14 -18.35 -17.18 -0.46
N ILE A 15 -17.51 -16.56 -1.28
CA ILE A 15 -16.58 -17.23 -2.20
C ILE A 15 -15.29 -16.42 -2.27
N GLY A 16 -14.25 -16.93 -1.61
CA GLY A 16 -12.86 -16.51 -1.76
C GLY A 16 -12.52 -15.15 -1.18
N ASN A 17 -11.90 -15.14 0.01
CA ASN A 17 -11.08 -14.01 0.45
C ASN A 17 -9.98 -13.77 -0.59
N ALA A 18 -10.26 -12.94 -1.59
CA ALA A 18 -9.24 -12.19 -2.29
C ALA A 18 -8.82 -11.08 -1.33
N GLY A 19 -7.52 -10.94 -1.08
CA GLY A 19 -6.95 -10.00 -0.11
C GLY A 19 -7.17 -8.55 -0.51
N PHE A 20 -8.37 -8.03 -0.26
CA PHE A 20 -8.70 -6.61 -0.29
C PHE A 20 -8.77 -6.08 1.13
N SER A 21 -8.46 -4.79 1.30
CA SER A 21 -8.57 -4.21 2.61
C SER A 21 -10.02 -3.93 2.97
N GLU A 22 -10.44 -4.33 4.18
CA GLU A 22 -11.84 -4.22 4.58
C GLU A 22 -12.02 -4.07 6.09
N TYR A 23 -13.14 -3.46 6.50
CA TYR A 23 -13.54 -3.41 7.90
C TYR A 23 -14.33 -4.66 8.29
N ILE A 24 -13.90 -5.34 9.35
CA ILE A 24 -14.48 -6.59 9.86
C ILE A 24 -15.05 -6.37 11.25
N ILE A 25 -16.29 -6.82 11.49
CA ILE A 25 -16.90 -6.81 12.82
C ILE A 25 -16.87 -8.23 13.38
N GLU A 26 -16.12 -8.43 14.47
CA GLU A 26 -15.97 -9.74 15.12
C GLU A 26 -15.94 -9.55 16.64
N ASN A 27 -16.68 -10.38 17.38
CA ASN A 27 -16.72 -10.36 18.85
C ASN A 27 -17.02 -8.98 19.48
N GLY A 28 -17.84 -8.16 18.82
CA GLY A 28 -18.18 -6.82 19.30
C GLY A 28 -17.04 -5.80 19.18
N LYS A 29 -16.07 -6.04 18.30
CA LYS A 29 -14.99 -5.11 17.95
C LYS A 29 -14.96 -4.91 16.43
N ILE A 30 -14.40 -3.80 16.00
CA ILE A 30 -14.19 -3.48 14.58
C ILE A 30 -12.70 -3.55 14.29
N TYR A 31 -12.34 -4.27 13.25
CA TYR A 31 -10.98 -4.43 12.78
C TYR A 31 -10.87 -3.87 11.37
N TYR A 32 -9.77 -3.20 11.07
CA TYR A 32 -9.35 -2.95 9.71
C TYR A 32 -8.43 -4.10 9.29
N ASN A 33 -8.79 -4.79 8.21
CA ASN A 33 -8.03 -5.90 7.69
C ASN A 33 -7.28 -5.46 6.44
N GLU A 34 -5.96 -5.34 6.49
CA GLU A 34 -5.13 -5.00 5.33
C GLU A 34 -4.16 -6.15 5.06
N ASP A 35 -4.13 -6.69 3.84
CA ASP A 35 -3.23 -7.79 3.46
C ASP A 35 -3.19 -8.95 4.48
N TYR A 36 -4.36 -9.39 4.96
CA TYR A 36 -4.52 -10.45 5.97
C TYR A 36 -4.07 -10.10 7.40
N HIS A 37 -3.76 -8.84 7.69
CA HIS A 37 -3.54 -8.32 9.06
C HIS A 37 -4.78 -7.62 9.60
N LYS A 38 -5.28 -8.07 10.74
CA LYS A 38 -6.39 -7.43 11.45
C LYS A 38 -5.88 -6.48 12.53
N THR A 39 -6.04 -5.18 12.33
CA THR A 39 -5.74 -4.15 13.32
C THR A 39 -7.03 -3.64 13.94
N LEU A 40 -7.06 -3.44 15.25
CA LEU A 40 -8.24 -2.88 15.92
C LEU A 40 -8.44 -1.43 15.50
N VAL A 41 -9.63 -1.08 15.02
CA VAL A 41 -9.97 0.32 14.74
C VAL A 41 -10.16 1.06 16.07
N VAL A 42 -9.47 2.20 16.22
CA VAL A 42 -9.47 2.99 17.46
C VAL A 42 -9.63 4.48 17.20
N LYS A 43 -10.22 5.16 18.18
CA LYS A 43 -10.28 6.62 18.28
C LYS A 43 -9.16 7.11 19.20
N ARG A 44 -8.34 8.05 18.73
CA ARG A 44 -7.29 8.74 19.51
C ARG A 44 -7.88 9.95 20.19
N ILE A 45 -7.59 10.11 21.48
CA ILE A 45 -8.07 11.23 22.29
C ILE A 45 -6.87 11.83 23.01
N ASN A 46 -6.67 13.13 22.86
CA ASN A 46 -5.62 13.83 23.60
C ASN A 46 -6.00 13.91 25.09
N ASP A 47 -5.12 13.45 25.98
CA ASP A 47 -5.22 13.66 27.42
C ASP A 47 -4.37 14.84 27.86
N GLU A 48 -5.02 15.99 28.04
CA GLU A 48 -4.39 17.23 28.51
C GLU A 48 -3.60 17.07 29.82
N LYS A 49 -3.91 16.05 30.64
CA LYS A 49 -3.24 15.85 31.94
C LYS A 49 -1.93 15.08 31.86
N SER A 50 -1.71 14.30 30.80
CA SER A 50 -0.57 13.38 30.72
C SER A 50 0.28 13.52 29.46
N GLU A 51 -0.06 14.44 28.56
CA GLU A 51 0.59 14.60 27.24
C GLU A 51 0.58 13.29 26.41
N LYS A 52 -0.39 12.41 26.66
CA LYS A 52 -0.54 11.12 25.97
C LYS A 52 -1.86 11.02 25.22
N TYR A 53 -1.83 10.25 24.13
CA TYR A 53 -3.05 9.84 23.45
C TYR A 53 -3.68 8.62 24.16
N LEU A 54 -4.96 8.72 24.49
CA LEU A 54 -5.78 7.60 24.91
C LEU A 54 -6.47 6.97 23.70
N THR A 55 -6.66 5.65 23.70
CA THR A 55 -7.42 4.93 22.67
C THR A 55 -8.80 4.50 23.17
N LYS A 56 -9.83 4.67 22.34
CA LYS A 56 -11.19 4.16 22.59
C LYS A 56 -11.72 3.38 21.40
N SER A 57 -12.64 2.45 21.64
CA SER A 57 -13.33 1.72 20.58
C SER A 57 -14.39 2.58 19.89
N PRO A 58 -14.58 2.43 18.55
CA PRO A 58 -15.64 3.11 17.82
C PRO A 58 -17.05 2.74 18.29
N ASP A 59 -18.03 3.61 18.04
CA ASP A 59 -19.43 3.31 18.33
C ASP A 59 -19.99 2.29 17.32
N LEU A 60 -20.07 1.02 17.75
CA LEU A 60 -20.54 -0.11 16.92
C LEU A 60 -21.92 0.13 16.29
N LYS A 61 -22.82 0.86 16.96
CA LYS A 61 -24.20 1.03 16.51
C LYS A 61 -24.31 1.99 15.33
N SER A 62 -23.45 2.99 15.28
CA SER A 62 -23.45 4.03 14.23
C SER A 62 -22.33 3.86 13.21
N PHE A 63 -21.43 2.89 13.39
CA PHE A 63 -20.32 2.63 12.48
C PHE A 63 -20.81 2.29 11.06
N LYS A 64 -20.23 2.97 10.08
CA LYS A 64 -20.53 2.86 8.65
C LYS A 64 -19.23 2.94 7.85
N ILE A 65 -19.00 1.92 7.04
CA ILE A 65 -17.93 1.91 6.04
C ILE A 65 -18.33 2.86 4.91
N LEU A 66 -17.44 3.77 4.52
CA LEU A 66 -17.66 4.73 3.45
C LEU A 66 -17.01 4.26 2.15
N ASN A 67 -15.76 3.82 2.21
CA ASN A 67 -15.04 3.12 1.16
C ASN A 67 -13.99 2.18 1.80
N GLU A 68 -13.00 1.73 1.01
CA GLU A 68 -11.92 0.86 1.47
C GLU A 68 -11.15 1.46 2.67
N ASN A 69 -10.71 2.71 2.56
CA ASN A 69 -9.90 3.33 3.61
C ASN A 69 -10.70 4.13 4.63
N PHE A 70 -11.90 4.64 4.32
CA PHE A 70 -12.66 5.53 5.19
C PHE A 70 -13.88 4.86 5.80
N ALA A 71 -14.10 5.12 7.09
CA ALA A 71 -15.31 4.77 7.81
C ALA A 71 -15.75 5.94 8.72
N LYS A 72 -16.94 5.85 9.30
CA LYS A 72 -17.40 6.82 10.31
C LYS A 72 -18.32 6.19 11.33
N ASP A 73 -18.36 6.77 12.52
CA ASP A 73 -19.45 6.57 13.47
C ASP A 73 -20.23 7.88 13.66
N LYS A 74 -21.05 8.00 14.71
CA LYS A 74 -21.83 9.23 14.98
C LYS A 74 -20.98 10.43 15.39
N ASP A 75 -19.74 10.22 15.85
CA ASP A 75 -18.88 11.24 16.44
C ASP A 75 -17.54 11.43 15.67
N THR A 76 -17.17 10.52 14.77
CA THR A 76 -15.78 10.39 14.28
C THR A 76 -15.71 9.90 12.83
N ILE A 77 -14.73 10.41 12.07
CA ILE A 77 -14.28 9.84 10.79
C ILE A 77 -13.01 9.02 11.04
N TYR A 78 -12.91 7.85 10.42
CA TYR A 78 -11.76 6.95 10.49
C TYR A 78 -11.11 6.83 9.11
N TYR A 79 -9.79 6.81 9.10
CA TYR A 79 -8.95 6.37 7.99
C TYR A 79 -8.20 5.13 8.45
N LYS A 80 -8.51 3.99 7.83
CA LYS A 80 -8.06 2.65 8.18
C LYS A 80 -8.32 2.35 9.66
N GLU A 81 -7.30 1.99 10.42
CA GLU A 81 -7.40 1.69 11.84
C GLU A 81 -7.49 2.91 12.77
N TYR A 82 -7.26 4.14 12.26
CA TYR A 82 -7.16 5.34 13.08
C TYR A 82 -8.25 6.38 12.77
N ASP A 83 -8.59 7.21 13.74
CA ASP A 83 -9.45 8.37 13.53
C ASP A 83 -8.71 9.55 12.89
N ILE A 84 -9.45 10.38 12.16
CA ILE A 84 -8.99 11.65 11.64
C ILE A 84 -9.31 12.74 12.68
N LEU A 85 -8.26 13.29 13.29
CA LEU A 85 -8.40 14.33 14.30
C LEU A 85 -9.01 15.60 13.69
N GLU A 86 -9.93 16.24 14.42
CA GLU A 86 -10.56 17.52 14.09
C GLU A 86 -11.47 17.53 12.84
N ALA A 87 -11.71 16.38 12.21
CA ALA A 87 -12.59 16.27 11.05
C ALA A 87 -14.04 16.67 11.36
N ASP A 88 -14.60 17.58 10.56
CA ASP A 88 -16.01 17.94 10.63
C ASP A 88 -16.85 16.87 9.91
N ILE A 89 -17.40 15.95 10.70
CA ILE A 89 -18.18 14.81 10.22
C ILE A 89 -19.36 15.17 9.30
N ASN A 90 -19.94 16.35 9.47
CA ASN A 90 -21.15 16.76 8.74
C ASN A 90 -20.83 17.28 7.33
N SER A 91 -19.61 17.78 7.11
CA SER A 91 -19.16 18.29 5.82
C SER A 91 -18.09 17.43 5.16
N PHE A 92 -17.72 16.30 5.78
CA PHE A 92 -16.70 15.41 5.24
C PHE A 92 -17.12 14.79 3.90
N GLU A 93 -16.25 14.95 2.91
CA GLU A 93 -16.38 14.46 1.55
C GLU A 93 -15.11 13.68 1.18
N ILE A 94 -15.29 12.50 0.61
CA ILE A 94 -14.19 11.69 0.07
C ILE A 94 -13.92 12.17 -1.36
N LEU A 95 -12.67 12.52 -1.65
CA LEU A 95 -12.24 12.97 -2.98
C LEU A 95 -11.69 11.81 -3.80
N ASP A 96 -10.86 10.97 -3.18
CA ASP A 96 -10.31 9.76 -3.77
C ASP A 96 -10.06 8.68 -2.69
N GLU A 97 -9.27 7.65 -3.01
CA GLU A 97 -9.01 6.52 -2.12
C GLU A 97 -8.38 6.93 -0.77
N ASP A 98 -7.51 7.95 -0.78
CA ASP A 98 -6.70 8.37 0.38
C ASP A 98 -6.94 9.82 0.80
N THR A 99 -7.72 10.57 0.01
CA THR A 99 -7.94 11.99 0.20
C THR A 99 -9.39 12.25 0.59
N GLY A 100 -9.57 12.91 1.74
CA GLY A 100 -10.84 13.48 2.16
C GLY A 100 -10.72 14.97 2.41
N LYS A 101 -11.84 15.69 2.45
CA LYS A 101 -11.89 17.07 2.91
C LYS A 101 -13.14 17.31 3.72
N ASP A 102 -13.15 18.38 4.50
CA ASP A 102 -14.36 18.93 5.08
C ASP A 102 -14.49 20.43 4.75
N LYS A 103 -15.36 21.16 5.44
CA LYS A 103 -15.54 22.61 5.23
C LYS A 103 -14.34 23.48 5.64
N ASN A 104 -13.37 22.92 6.35
CA ASN A 104 -12.22 23.62 6.93
C ASN A 104 -10.90 23.13 6.32
N TYR A 105 -10.69 21.82 6.19
CA TYR A 105 -9.38 21.23 5.88
C TYR A 105 -9.46 20.11 4.85
N ILE A 106 -8.30 19.79 4.28
CA ILE A 106 -8.05 18.60 3.46
C ILE A 106 -7.18 17.62 4.24
N TYR A 107 -7.45 16.33 4.07
CA TYR A 107 -6.82 15.22 4.76
C TYR A 107 -6.28 14.23 3.74
N LEU A 108 -5.01 13.85 3.89
CA LEU A 108 -4.37 12.82 3.09
C LEU A 108 -3.82 11.74 4.02
N TYR A 109 -4.09 10.46 3.73
CA TYR A 109 -3.71 9.33 4.59
C TYR A 109 -4.17 9.49 6.05
N GLY A 110 -5.36 10.09 6.25
CA GLY A 110 -5.92 10.38 7.56
C GLY A 110 -5.27 11.53 8.34
N GLN A 111 -4.36 12.30 7.72
CA GLN A 111 -3.66 13.43 8.34
C GLN A 111 -4.05 14.76 7.69
N THR A 112 -4.20 15.81 8.50
CA THR A 112 -4.42 17.17 8.00
C THR A 112 -3.23 17.65 7.20
N VAL A 113 -3.45 18.10 5.96
CA VAL A 113 -2.39 18.63 5.11
C VAL A 113 -1.95 20.02 5.60
N ARG A 114 -0.63 20.23 5.64
CA ARG A 114 0.00 21.44 6.21
C ARG A 114 0.97 22.08 5.24
N TYR A 115 1.21 23.37 5.37
CA TYR A 115 2.29 24.03 4.63
C TYR A 115 3.65 23.52 5.14
N GLU A 116 4.52 23.11 4.21
CA GLU A 116 5.85 22.53 4.52
C GLU A 116 6.65 23.40 5.50
N ASN A 117 6.77 24.70 5.21
CA ASN A 117 7.62 25.60 5.99
C ASN A 117 7.04 26.08 7.33
N SER A 118 5.71 26.10 7.49
CA SER A 118 5.07 26.67 8.68
C SER A 118 4.37 25.64 9.57
N GLY A 119 4.09 24.44 9.07
CA GLY A 119 3.27 23.43 9.78
C GLY A 119 1.79 23.82 9.96
N GLU A 120 1.41 25.04 9.62
CA GLU A 120 0.01 25.50 9.65
C GLU A 120 -0.87 24.69 8.68
N PRO A 121 -2.10 24.32 9.11
CA PRO A 121 -3.03 23.58 8.26
C PRO A 121 -3.57 24.46 7.13
N ILE A 122 -3.90 23.81 6.01
CA ILE A 122 -4.49 24.50 4.85
C ILE A 122 -5.97 24.79 5.12
N ASP A 123 -6.26 26.03 5.49
CA ASP A 123 -7.64 26.52 5.65
C ASP A 123 -8.31 26.71 4.27
N LEU A 124 -9.25 25.82 3.96
CA LEU A 124 -9.99 25.80 2.69
C LEU A 124 -10.76 27.09 2.40
N LYS A 125 -11.03 27.93 3.42
CA LYS A 125 -11.69 29.23 3.22
C LYS A 125 -10.73 30.32 2.71
N LYS A 126 -9.43 30.07 2.75
CA LYS A 126 -8.37 31.04 2.41
C LYS A 126 -7.62 30.69 1.11
N VAL A 127 -7.95 29.57 0.49
CA VAL A 127 -7.28 29.07 -0.72
C VAL A 127 -8.28 28.86 -1.84
N ASN A 128 -7.79 28.86 -3.08
CA ASN A 128 -8.57 28.47 -4.25
C ASN A 128 -7.79 27.43 -5.02
N PHE A 129 -8.39 26.25 -5.21
CA PHE A 129 -7.77 25.19 -6.00
C PHE A 129 -7.95 25.44 -7.49
N TYR A 130 -6.97 24.98 -8.27
CA TYR A 130 -7.10 24.91 -9.72
C TYR A 130 -7.92 23.67 -10.09
N GLU A 131 -8.77 23.83 -11.11
CA GLU A 131 -9.51 22.71 -11.70
C GLU A 131 -8.68 22.09 -12.81
N ASN A 132 -8.68 20.75 -12.91
CA ASN A 132 -8.06 20.03 -14.01
C ASN A 132 -8.96 18.87 -14.48
N SER A 133 -8.66 18.32 -15.66
CA SER A 133 -9.45 17.26 -16.28
C SER A 133 -9.28 15.88 -15.63
N LYS A 134 -8.32 15.72 -14.71
CA LYS A 134 -8.02 14.45 -14.01
C LYS A 134 -8.71 14.33 -12.65
N GLY A 135 -9.45 15.36 -12.22
CA GLY A 135 -10.30 15.33 -11.02
C GLY A 135 -9.55 15.44 -9.68
N LYS A 136 -8.24 15.20 -9.67
CA LYS A 136 -7.39 15.36 -8.48
C LYS A 136 -6.99 16.82 -8.29
N MET A 137 -7.05 17.31 -7.05
CA MET A 137 -6.74 18.72 -6.73
C MET A 137 -5.24 18.86 -6.42
N ASP A 138 -4.41 19.08 -7.43
CA ASP A 138 -2.95 19.08 -7.25
C ASP A 138 -2.42 20.46 -6.83
N TYR A 139 -2.91 21.54 -7.46
CA TYR A 139 -2.43 22.91 -7.20
C TYR A 139 -3.52 23.81 -6.61
N PHE A 140 -3.09 24.76 -5.76
CA PHE A 140 -3.94 25.84 -5.26
C PHE A 140 -3.20 27.16 -5.17
N ARG A 141 -3.96 28.25 -5.04
CA ARG A 141 -3.42 29.60 -4.85
C ARG A 141 -4.01 30.28 -3.63
N ASN A 142 -3.20 31.15 -3.04
CA ASN A 142 -3.62 32.12 -2.03
C ASN A 142 -2.92 33.47 -2.28
N LYS A 143 -3.05 34.42 -1.35
CA LYS A 143 -2.40 35.74 -1.44
C LYS A 143 -0.86 35.66 -1.55
N ASN A 144 -0.23 34.62 -0.99
CA ASN A 144 1.21 34.47 -0.93
C ASN A 144 1.78 33.83 -2.20
N GLY A 145 1.07 32.87 -2.81
CA GLY A 145 1.68 32.02 -3.84
C GLY A 145 0.73 31.07 -4.53
N ILE A 146 1.32 30.28 -5.43
CA ILE A 146 0.78 29.01 -5.90
C ILE A 146 1.52 27.91 -5.15
N TYR A 147 0.79 26.87 -4.78
CA TYR A 147 1.27 25.75 -4.01
C TYR A 147 0.80 24.46 -4.67
N VAL A 148 1.59 23.40 -4.50
CA VAL A 148 1.25 22.04 -4.91
C VAL A 148 1.09 21.16 -3.67
N LEU A 149 0.14 20.23 -3.70
CA LEU A 149 0.05 19.17 -2.71
C LEU A 149 1.06 18.08 -3.03
N GLN A 150 1.97 17.80 -2.09
CA GLN A 150 3.00 16.77 -2.20
C GLN A 150 3.04 15.96 -0.90
N GLY A 151 2.42 14.79 -0.94
CA GLY A 151 2.17 14.01 0.28
C GLY A 151 1.33 14.81 1.30
N MET A 152 1.71 14.74 2.57
CA MET A 152 1.02 15.46 3.66
C MET A 152 1.35 16.97 3.72
N TYR A 153 2.14 17.47 2.77
CA TYR A 153 2.60 18.85 2.74
C TYR A 153 2.11 19.62 1.51
N ALA A 154 1.99 20.93 1.67
CA ALA A 154 1.86 21.87 0.57
C ALA A 154 3.15 22.68 0.39
N GLU A 155 3.72 22.55 -0.79
CA GLU A 155 4.98 23.18 -1.16
C GLU A 155 4.72 24.36 -2.09
N LYS A 156 5.50 25.43 -1.94
CA LYS A 156 5.33 26.64 -2.74
C LYS A 156 6.04 26.48 -4.09
N VAL A 157 5.35 26.84 -5.17
CA VAL A 157 5.95 26.91 -6.51
C VAL A 157 6.60 28.27 -6.69
N ASP A 158 7.93 28.32 -6.75
CA ASP A 158 8.67 29.58 -6.84
C ASP A 158 8.82 30.10 -8.27
N ASN A 159 8.89 31.44 -8.39
CA ASN A 159 9.09 32.16 -9.65
C ASN A 159 8.08 31.82 -10.76
N VAL A 160 6.84 31.51 -10.38
CA VAL A 160 5.72 31.16 -11.26
C VAL A 160 4.91 32.39 -11.71
N ASP A 161 4.52 32.45 -12.98
CA ASP A 161 3.56 33.46 -13.46
C ASP A 161 2.15 33.08 -13.01
N LYS A 162 1.72 33.65 -11.87
CA LYS A 162 0.42 33.37 -11.25
C LYS A 162 -0.79 33.66 -12.14
N ARG A 163 -0.65 34.56 -13.12
CA ARG A 163 -1.77 34.97 -13.99
C ARG A 163 -2.03 33.95 -15.07
N THR A 164 -0.97 33.32 -15.58
CA THR A 164 -1.05 32.35 -16.68
C THR A 164 -0.97 30.89 -16.21
N PHE A 165 -0.90 30.66 -14.89
CA PHE A 165 -0.77 29.32 -14.37
C PHE A 165 -2.05 28.51 -14.58
N GLU A 166 -1.86 27.28 -15.02
CA GLU A 166 -2.88 26.25 -15.16
C GLU A 166 -2.38 24.93 -14.58
N ASP A 167 -3.32 24.15 -14.04
CA ASP A 167 -3.08 22.80 -13.57
C ASP A 167 -3.37 21.82 -14.72
N LEU A 168 -2.37 21.04 -15.12
CA LEU A 168 -2.47 20.03 -16.19
C LEU A 168 -2.89 18.66 -15.64
N GLY A 169 -2.95 18.51 -14.31
CA GLY A 169 -3.28 17.29 -13.59
C GLY A 169 -2.15 16.27 -13.53
N GLY A 170 -2.22 15.39 -12.53
CA GLY A 170 -1.21 14.36 -12.29
C GLY A 170 0.11 14.96 -11.80
N GLY A 171 0.02 16.04 -11.01
CA GLY A 171 1.17 16.75 -10.44
C GLY A 171 1.85 17.74 -11.38
N PHE A 172 1.36 17.93 -12.61
CA PHE A 172 1.96 18.85 -13.57
C PHE A 172 1.22 20.19 -13.65
N GLY A 173 1.99 21.29 -13.64
CA GLY A 173 1.48 22.65 -13.85
C GLY A 173 2.15 23.32 -15.03
N ARG A 174 1.54 24.36 -15.59
CA ARG A 174 2.15 25.17 -16.66
C ARG A 174 1.88 26.64 -16.44
N ASP A 175 2.87 27.46 -16.74
CA ASP A 175 2.66 28.89 -16.97
C ASP A 175 3.13 29.29 -18.38
N LYS A 176 3.13 30.59 -18.70
CA LYS A 176 3.55 31.09 -20.02
C LYS A 176 5.01 30.75 -20.39
N ASN A 177 5.85 30.42 -19.42
CA ASN A 177 7.29 30.20 -19.58
C ASN A 177 7.68 28.72 -19.41
N TRP A 178 7.09 28.02 -18.43
CA TRP A 178 7.58 26.72 -17.95
C TRP A 178 6.47 25.67 -17.79
N ILE A 179 6.87 24.40 -17.88
CA ILE A 179 6.16 23.26 -17.30
C ILE A 179 6.78 22.96 -15.93
N TYR A 180 5.93 22.59 -14.98
CA TYR A 180 6.29 22.23 -13.61
C TYR A 180 5.87 20.78 -13.34
N SER A 181 6.72 20.02 -12.65
CA SER A 181 6.39 18.75 -12.00
C SER A 181 6.54 18.97 -10.49
N GLY A 182 5.43 18.95 -9.75
CA GLY A 182 5.41 19.47 -8.38
C GLY A 182 5.85 20.94 -8.33
N LYS A 183 6.73 21.28 -7.38
CA LYS A 183 7.30 22.64 -7.29
C LYS A 183 8.38 22.94 -8.33
N MET A 184 8.88 21.93 -9.03
CA MET A 184 10.13 21.99 -9.80
C MET A 184 9.88 22.24 -11.28
N LYS A 185 10.75 23.00 -11.93
CA LYS A 185 10.65 23.30 -13.37
C LYS A 185 11.23 22.17 -14.22
N LEU A 186 10.57 21.85 -15.33
CA LEU A 186 11.09 20.92 -16.33
C LEU A 186 11.87 21.68 -17.41
N ARG A 187 13.12 21.26 -17.64
CA ARG A 187 13.97 21.77 -18.72
C ARG A 187 13.92 20.85 -19.93
N ASN A 188 14.29 21.39 -21.09
CA ASN A 188 14.44 20.64 -22.34
C ASN A 188 13.18 19.91 -22.83
N ILE A 189 12.00 20.38 -22.40
CA ILE A 189 10.70 19.90 -22.87
C ILE A 189 9.99 21.00 -23.66
N ASP A 190 9.38 20.64 -24.78
CA ASP A 190 8.55 21.58 -25.53
C ASP A 190 7.21 21.82 -24.80
N ARG A 191 7.06 23.05 -24.30
CA ARG A 191 5.91 23.49 -23.51
C ARG A 191 4.55 23.36 -24.23
N GLU A 192 4.54 23.58 -25.55
CA GLU A 192 3.29 23.61 -26.33
C GLU A 192 2.76 22.21 -26.63
N SER A 193 3.66 21.28 -26.92
CA SER A 193 3.33 19.88 -27.26
C SER A 193 3.45 18.92 -26.08
N PHE A 194 3.59 19.44 -24.85
CA PHE A 194 3.67 18.66 -23.63
C PHE A 194 2.44 17.76 -23.46
N GLU A 195 2.70 16.49 -23.17
CA GLU A 195 1.69 15.49 -22.86
C GLU A 195 2.20 14.59 -21.72
N ASN A 196 1.42 14.51 -20.63
CA ASN A 196 1.65 13.56 -19.55
C ASN A 196 1.02 12.21 -19.90
N ILE A 197 1.86 11.19 -20.10
CA ILE A 197 1.44 9.84 -20.51
C ILE A 197 1.52 8.79 -19.38
N GLY A 198 1.64 9.21 -18.12
CA GLY A 198 1.56 8.34 -16.93
C GLY A 198 2.90 7.78 -16.42
N ASP A 199 2.94 7.32 -15.16
CA ASP A 199 4.11 6.76 -14.45
C ASP A 199 5.44 7.52 -14.65
N GLY A 200 5.39 8.85 -14.60
CA GLY A 200 6.56 9.71 -14.80
C GLY A 200 7.06 9.80 -16.25
N TYR A 201 6.31 9.27 -17.22
CA TYR A 201 6.59 9.46 -18.64
C TYR A 201 5.93 10.73 -19.19
N ILE A 202 6.71 11.45 -19.98
CA ILE A 202 6.32 12.69 -20.65
C ILE A 202 6.60 12.56 -22.13
N LYS A 203 5.70 13.08 -22.96
CA LYS A 203 5.85 13.16 -24.41
C LYS A 203 5.81 14.61 -24.87
N ASP A 204 6.61 14.92 -25.88
CA ASP A 204 6.50 16.17 -26.63
C ASP A 204 6.75 15.93 -28.14
N LYS A 205 6.81 17.01 -28.93
CA LYS A 205 7.11 16.92 -30.36
C LYS A 205 8.53 16.37 -30.66
N ASN A 206 9.46 16.42 -29.72
CA ASN A 206 10.85 16.00 -29.87
C ASN A 206 11.12 14.56 -29.38
N GLY A 207 10.35 14.04 -28.42
CA GLY A 207 10.65 12.72 -27.84
C GLY A 207 9.69 12.20 -26.78
N ILE A 208 10.07 11.04 -26.22
CA ILE A 208 9.56 10.49 -24.97
C ILE A 208 10.64 10.69 -23.90
N TYR A 209 10.23 11.08 -22.71
CA TYR A 209 11.09 11.38 -21.57
C TYR A 209 10.58 10.65 -20.34
N ARG A 210 11.47 10.38 -19.39
CA ARG A 210 11.10 9.93 -18.05
C ARG A 210 11.92 10.65 -17.00
N ASP A 211 11.31 10.89 -15.85
CA ASP A 211 12.00 11.38 -14.65
C ASP A 211 13.12 10.40 -14.27
N THR A 212 14.34 10.91 -14.12
CA THR A 212 15.51 10.07 -13.78
C THR A 212 16.18 10.45 -12.48
N GLU A 213 16.14 11.73 -12.06
CA GLU A 213 16.81 12.17 -10.83
C GLU A 213 16.39 13.61 -10.43
N VAL A 214 16.27 13.87 -9.12
CA VAL A 214 16.31 15.24 -8.57
C VAL A 214 17.78 15.62 -8.41
N ILE A 215 18.23 16.65 -9.10
CA ILE A 215 19.61 17.12 -8.99
C ILE A 215 19.62 18.37 -8.09
N PHE A 216 20.10 18.23 -6.85
CA PHE A 216 20.28 19.33 -5.89
C PHE A 216 21.65 20.00 -6.08
N TYR A 217 21.88 20.67 -7.21
CA TYR A 217 23.07 21.50 -7.38
C TYR A 217 22.66 22.92 -7.80
N ASP A 218 22.75 23.84 -6.83
CA ASP A 218 22.54 25.29 -6.91
C ASP A 218 21.11 25.82 -7.14
N SER A 219 20.58 26.44 -6.06
CA SER A 219 19.54 27.50 -5.92
C SER A 219 18.30 27.59 -6.81
N ASP A 220 18.15 26.74 -7.81
CA ASP A 220 17.02 26.68 -8.72
C ASP A 220 16.61 25.20 -8.84
N ASP A 221 15.57 24.80 -8.10
CA ASP A 221 15.12 23.40 -8.06
C ASP A 221 14.60 22.90 -9.44
N PHE A 222 15.39 22.08 -10.15
CA PHE A 222 15.02 21.49 -11.45
C PHE A 222 14.97 19.95 -11.42
N TYR A 223 13.92 19.37 -12.00
CA TYR A 223 13.91 17.94 -12.34
C TYR A 223 14.65 17.73 -13.66
N ASN A 224 15.60 16.78 -13.67
CA ASN A 224 16.19 16.35 -14.93
C ASN A 224 15.40 15.17 -15.49
N ILE A 225 14.88 15.35 -16.69
CA ILE A 225 14.19 14.32 -17.45
C ILE A 225 15.15 13.74 -18.48
N SER A 226 15.20 12.42 -18.60
CA SER A 226 16.01 11.75 -19.61
C SER A 226 15.16 11.37 -20.81
N ARG A 227 15.64 11.74 -22.00
CA ARG A 227 15.04 11.32 -23.26
C ARG A 227 15.31 9.83 -23.49
N LEU A 228 14.28 9.08 -23.85
CA LEU A 228 14.42 7.68 -24.23
C LEU A 228 14.90 7.59 -25.69
N GLU A 229 16.02 6.92 -25.89
CA GLU A 229 16.61 6.71 -27.22
C GLU A 229 16.07 5.46 -27.91
N ASN A 230 16.01 5.49 -29.24
CA ASN A 230 15.57 4.36 -30.10
C ASN A 230 14.15 3.83 -29.81
N VAL A 231 13.26 4.71 -29.37
CA VAL A 231 11.83 4.42 -29.16
C VAL A 231 11.01 4.91 -30.36
N ASP A 232 10.01 4.14 -30.77
CA ASP A 232 8.98 4.62 -31.69
C ASP A 232 7.95 5.48 -30.94
N LYS A 233 8.17 6.80 -30.94
CA LYS A 233 7.34 7.79 -30.21
C LYS A 233 5.85 7.75 -30.57
N GLU A 234 5.53 7.42 -31.81
CA GLU A 234 4.14 7.43 -32.30
C GLU A 234 3.32 6.25 -31.77
N SER A 235 3.98 5.10 -31.54
CA SER A 235 3.36 3.90 -30.96
C SER A 235 3.72 3.65 -29.50
N PHE A 236 4.45 4.57 -28.86
CA PHE A 236 4.85 4.42 -27.46
C PHE A 236 3.65 4.52 -26.55
N GLU A 237 3.56 3.58 -25.63
CA GLU A 237 2.47 3.44 -24.67
C GLU A 237 3.07 3.03 -23.32
N ASN A 238 2.75 3.80 -22.27
CA ASN A 238 2.90 3.33 -20.90
C ASN A 238 1.78 2.33 -20.63
N ILE A 239 2.13 1.14 -20.12
CA ILE A 239 1.16 0.08 -19.83
C ILE A 239 1.08 -0.27 -18.33
N GLY A 240 1.64 0.57 -17.46
CA GLY A 240 1.61 0.40 -16.00
C GLY A 240 2.75 -0.44 -15.40
N GLU A 241 2.89 -0.40 -14.08
CA GLU A 241 3.83 -1.22 -13.28
C GLU A 241 5.30 -1.12 -13.74
N GLY A 242 5.69 0.05 -14.26
CA GLY A 242 7.03 0.28 -14.79
C GLY A 242 7.28 -0.31 -16.20
N TYR A 243 6.27 -0.94 -16.79
CA TYR A 243 6.29 -1.44 -18.16
C TYR A 243 5.86 -0.38 -19.17
N SER A 244 6.52 -0.37 -20.32
CA SER A 244 6.08 0.38 -21.49
C SER A 244 6.35 -0.42 -22.76
N LYS A 245 5.72 -0.01 -23.86
CA LYS A 245 5.89 -0.67 -25.15
C LYS A 245 5.88 0.34 -26.28
N ASP A 246 6.47 -0.08 -27.39
CA ASP A 246 6.18 0.50 -28.70
C ASP A 246 5.82 -0.64 -29.67
N LYS A 247 5.60 -0.33 -30.96
CA LYS A 247 5.22 -1.35 -31.95
C LYS A 247 6.26 -2.47 -32.14
N ASN A 248 7.51 -2.26 -31.72
CA ASN A 248 8.66 -3.13 -31.95
C ASN A 248 9.29 -3.69 -30.67
N ASN A 249 9.01 -3.11 -29.50
CA ASN A 249 9.76 -3.34 -28.28
C ASN A 249 8.86 -3.32 -27.04
N ILE A 250 9.27 -4.07 -26.00
CA ILE A 250 8.79 -3.94 -24.63
C ILE A 250 9.94 -3.41 -23.78
N TYR A 251 9.62 -2.57 -22.79
CA TYR A 251 10.55 -2.00 -21.84
C TYR A 251 10.05 -2.25 -20.42
N TYR A 252 10.98 -2.44 -19.48
CA TYR A 252 10.73 -2.40 -18.04
C TYR A 252 11.74 -1.46 -17.40
N ASN A 253 11.27 -0.44 -16.68
CA ASN A 253 12.13 0.60 -16.09
C ASN A 253 13.15 1.20 -17.08
N ASN A 254 12.67 1.52 -18.30
CA ASN A 254 13.44 2.04 -19.45
C ASN A 254 14.42 1.05 -20.08
N GLU A 255 14.57 -0.15 -19.53
CA GLU A 255 15.39 -1.18 -20.14
C GLU A 255 14.59 -2.01 -21.14
N LYS A 256 15.13 -2.14 -22.36
CA LYS A 256 14.53 -2.93 -23.43
C LYS A 256 14.65 -4.43 -23.14
N PHE A 257 13.54 -5.15 -23.28
CA PHE A 257 13.54 -6.62 -23.25
C PHE A 257 14.33 -7.22 -24.40
N LYS A 258 15.03 -8.32 -24.11
CA LYS A 258 15.70 -9.15 -25.13
C LYS A 258 14.84 -10.36 -25.46
N ASN A 259 14.71 -10.67 -26.75
CA ASN A 259 14.07 -11.89 -27.26
C ASN A 259 12.62 -12.11 -26.80
N ILE A 260 11.81 -11.05 -26.73
CA ILE A 260 10.39 -11.13 -26.35
C ILE A 260 9.47 -11.10 -27.57
N ASP A 261 8.38 -11.87 -27.54
CA ASP A 261 7.34 -11.76 -28.57
C ASP A 261 6.37 -10.61 -28.25
N VAL A 262 6.72 -9.42 -28.74
CA VAL A 262 5.96 -8.16 -28.55
C VAL A 262 4.49 -8.28 -28.93
N LYS A 263 4.15 -9.09 -29.96
CA LYS A 263 2.77 -9.23 -30.44
C LYS A 263 1.88 -10.00 -29.47
N THR A 264 2.48 -10.90 -28.69
CA THR A 264 1.77 -11.74 -27.73
C THR A 264 2.03 -11.34 -26.28
N PHE A 265 2.76 -10.24 -26.07
CA PHE A 265 3.07 -9.74 -24.74
C PHE A 265 1.79 -9.32 -24.01
N GLN A 266 1.67 -9.73 -22.77
CA GLN A 266 0.58 -9.42 -21.87
C GLN A 266 1.15 -9.07 -20.49
N LEU A 267 0.84 -7.86 -20.02
CA LEU A 267 1.01 -7.52 -18.60
C LEU A 267 -0.08 -8.24 -17.80
N MET A 268 0.31 -9.00 -16.79
CA MET A 268 -0.61 -9.74 -15.93
C MET A 268 -0.92 -9.02 -14.62
N GLY A 269 -0.03 -8.12 -14.19
CA GLY A 269 -0.10 -7.40 -12.93
C GLY A 269 0.88 -7.95 -11.88
N ASN A 270 1.04 -7.25 -10.76
CA ASN A 270 1.94 -7.62 -9.65
C ASN A 270 3.41 -7.84 -10.10
N GLY A 271 3.85 -7.11 -11.12
CA GLY A 271 5.16 -7.28 -11.73
C GLY A 271 5.28 -8.50 -12.65
N PHE A 272 4.20 -9.26 -12.89
CA PHE A 272 4.23 -10.39 -13.81
C PHE A 272 3.79 -10.01 -15.21
N SER A 273 4.49 -10.57 -16.20
CA SER A 273 4.10 -10.49 -17.60
C SER A 273 4.39 -11.82 -18.31
N LYS A 274 3.79 -12.00 -19.49
CA LYS A 274 4.06 -13.18 -20.31
C LYS A 274 4.02 -12.85 -21.78
N ASP A 275 4.71 -13.67 -22.56
CA ASP A 275 4.42 -13.83 -23.98
C ASP A 275 3.87 -15.25 -24.22
N LYS A 276 3.65 -15.63 -25.47
CA LYS A 276 3.10 -16.96 -25.81
C LYS A 276 3.95 -18.14 -25.32
N ASN A 277 5.23 -17.93 -25.02
CA ASN A 277 6.21 -18.96 -24.71
C ASN A 277 6.72 -18.90 -23.26
N ASN A 278 6.83 -17.69 -22.69
CA ASN A 278 7.56 -17.44 -21.45
C ASN A 278 6.75 -16.59 -20.48
N VAL A 279 7.06 -16.74 -19.19
CA VAL A 279 6.59 -15.88 -18.11
C VAL A 279 7.78 -15.11 -17.55
N TYR A 280 7.54 -13.87 -17.17
CA TYR A 280 8.53 -12.96 -16.63
C TYR A 280 8.00 -12.36 -15.33
N PHE A 281 8.88 -12.22 -14.34
CA PHE A 281 8.71 -11.32 -13.22
C PHE A 281 9.63 -10.13 -13.47
N GLU A 282 9.06 -8.93 -13.56
CA GLU A 282 9.74 -7.73 -14.05
C GLU A 282 10.37 -8.02 -15.43
N LYS A 283 11.69 -7.90 -15.57
CA LYS A 283 12.44 -8.25 -16.78
C LYS A 283 13.03 -9.68 -16.77
N ASN A 284 12.88 -10.42 -15.67
CA ASN A 284 13.52 -11.71 -15.46
C ASN A 284 12.60 -12.85 -15.90
N LYS A 285 13.09 -13.70 -16.81
CA LYS A 285 12.36 -14.90 -17.23
C LYS A 285 12.30 -15.91 -16.08
N ILE A 286 11.11 -16.43 -15.80
CA ILE A 286 10.88 -17.46 -14.78
C ILE A 286 11.09 -18.83 -15.41
N GLU A 287 12.20 -19.48 -15.08
CA GLU A 287 12.54 -20.78 -15.65
C GLU A 287 11.58 -21.89 -15.20
N GLY A 288 11.05 -22.63 -16.19
CA GLY A 288 10.14 -23.74 -15.97
C GLY A 288 8.67 -23.36 -15.73
N ALA A 289 8.32 -22.07 -15.80
CA ALA A 289 6.93 -21.61 -15.75
C ALA A 289 6.18 -21.87 -17.07
N GLU A 290 4.92 -22.31 -16.98
CA GLU A 290 4.10 -22.58 -18.16
C GLU A 290 3.14 -21.42 -18.50
N ALA A 291 3.53 -20.57 -19.45
CA ALA A 291 2.79 -19.36 -19.85
C ALA A 291 1.30 -19.57 -20.17
N LYS A 292 0.94 -20.73 -20.74
CA LYS A 292 -0.44 -21.07 -21.09
C LYS A 292 -1.36 -21.23 -19.87
N THR A 293 -0.82 -21.71 -18.75
CA THR A 293 -1.60 -22.02 -17.54
C THR A 293 -1.24 -21.13 -16.35
N PHE A 294 -0.26 -20.24 -16.53
CA PHE A 294 0.17 -19.29 -15.52
C PHE A 294 -0.94 -18.30 -15.19
N GLN A 295 -1.19 -18.10 -13.90
CA GLN A 295 -2.18 -17.19 -13.35
C GLN A 295 -1.70 -16.65 -12.00
N ILE A 296 -2.08 -15.41 -11.70
CA ILE A 296 -1.93 -14.80 -10.39
C ILE A 296 -2.99 -15.44 -9.46
N VAL A 297 -2.58 -15.88 -8.27
CA VAL A 297 -3.50 -16.45 -7.27
C VAL A 297 -3.98 -15.35 -6.33
N ASP A 298 -3.05 -14.57 -5.81
CA ASP A 298 -3.27 -13.42 -4.92
C ASP A 298 -2.09 -12.45 -5.03
N ASN A 299 -1.95 -11.51 -4.09
CA ASN A 299 -0.89 -10.50 -4.07
C ASN A 299 0.52 -11.08 -3.85
N PHE A 300 0.65 -12.38 -3.54
CA PHE A 300 1.93 -12.99 -3.15
C PHE A 300 2.34 -14.18 -4.01
N PHE A 301 1.36 -14.99 -4.41
CA PHE A 301 1.64 -16.22 -5.13
C PHE A 301 0.99 -16.26 -6.50
N GLU A 302 1.71 -16.90 -7.39
CA GLU A 302 1.28 -17.24 -8.72
C GLU A 302 1.36 -18.75 -8.87
N LYS A 303 0.63 -19.29 -9.84
CA LYS A 303 0.72 -20.70 -10.15
C LYS A 303 0.55 -20.98 -11.62
N ASP A 304 1.13 -22.08 -12.05
CA ASP A 304 0.76 -22.76 -13.28
C ASP A 304 0.09 -24.10 -12.94
N LYS A 305 -0.15 -24.95 -13.94
CA LYS A 305 -0.80 -26.26 -13.73
C LYS A 305 -0.03 -27.21 -12.80
N SER A 306 1.28 -26.99 -12.59
CA SER A 306 2.18 -27.90 -11.87
C SER A 306 2.95 -27.26 -10.73
N ASN A 307 3.06 -25.93 -10.71
CA ASN A 307 3.99 -25.20 -9.85
C ASN A 307 3.29 -24.02 -9.18
N VAL A 308 3.81 -23.66 -7.99
CA VAL A 308 3.51 -22.40 -7.30
C VAL A 308 4.78 -21.57 -7.28
N PHE A 309 4.63 -20.27 -7.46
CA PHE A 309 5.70 -19.28 -7.50
C PHE A 309 5.47 -18.22 -6.43
N TYR A 310 6.57 -17.66 -5.94
CA TYR A 310 6.60 -16.44 -5.13
C TYR A 310 7.61 -15.52 -5.81
N LYS A 311 7.13 -14.43 -6.43
CA LYS A 311 7.95 -13.58 -7.33
C LYS A 311 8.58 -14.44 -8.43
N GLU A 312 9.88 -14.29 -8.72
CA GLU A 312 10.58 -15.10 -9.72
C GLU A 312 10.90 -16.55 -9.28
N TYR A 313 10.55 -16.95 -8.06
CA TYR A 313 10.97 -18.22 -7.47
C TYR A 313 9.90 -19.30 -7.48
N LYS A 314 10.20 -20.43 -8.11
CA LYS A 314 9.41 -21.66 -8.01
C LYS A 314 9.56 -22.30 -6.62
N LEU A 315 8.45 -22.49 -5.92
CA LEU A 315 8.42 -23.18 -4.63
C LEU A 315 8.55 -24.69 -4.82
N LYS A 316 9.67 -25.26 -4.36
CA LYS A 316 9.95 -26.69 -4.52
C LYS A 316 8.98 -27.54 -3.69
N ASN A 317 8.47 -28.61 -4.31
CA ASN A 317 7.59 -29.61 -3.67
C ASN A 317 6.27 -29.05 -3.12
N ILE A 318 5.79 -27.92 -3.66
CA ILE A 318 4.49 -27.33 -3.31
C ILE A 318 3.50 -27.57 -4.45
N SER A 319 2.38 -28.22 -4.12
CA SER A 319 1.30 -28.44 -5.08
C SER A 319 0.46 -27.18 -5.29
N PRO A 320 0.07 -26.87 -6.55
CA PRO A 320 -0.86 -25.78 -6.87
C PRO A 320 -2.35 -26.12 -6.63
N ILE A 321 -2.66 -27.35 -6.24
CA ILE A 321 -4.03 -27.87 -6.04
C ILE A 321 -4.51 -27.48 -4.64
N GLU A 322 -5.73 -26.94 -4.55
CA GLU A 322 -6.32 -26.39 -3.30
C GLU A 322 -5.44 -25.31 -2.64
N PHE A 323 -4.58 -24.63 -3.41
CA PHE A 323 -3.68 -23.63 -2.88
C PHE A 323 -4.44 -22.39 -2.38
N GLN A 324 -4.14 -21.97 -1.14
CA GLN A 324 -4.74 -20.80 -0.50
C GLN A 324 -3.77 -20.17 0.51
N THR A 325 -3.57 -18.86 0.43
CA THR A 325 -2.89 -18.07 1.46
C THR A 325 -3.79 -17.91 2.70
N LEU A 326 -3.19 -18.06 3.87
CA LEU A 326 -3.88 -18.02 5.16
C LEU A 326 -3.56 -16.76 5.95
N TYR A 327 -2.29 -16.33 5.94
CA TYR A 327 -1.81 -15.20 6.72
C TYR A 327 -0.42 -14.79 6.23
N MET A 328 -0.10 -13.50 6.31
CA MET A 328 1.24 -12.99 6.09
C MET A 328 1.69 -12.22 7.31
N SER A 329 2.95 -12.33 7.69
CA SER A 329 3.61 -11.45 8.65
C SER A 329 4.45 -10.44 7.88
N LYS A 330 4.20 -9.13 8.05
CA LYS A 330 4.99 -8.05 7.44
C LYS A 330 5.27 -6.92 8.44
N ASN A 331 6.32 -6.13 8.19
CA ASN A 331 6.50 -4.78 8.75
C ASN A 331 6.92 -3.85 7.59
N ALA A 332 6.38 -2.62 7.55
CA ALA A 332 6.66 -1.60 6.53
C ALA A 332 6.87 -2.12 5.09
N ASN A 333 5.99 -3.04 4.65
CA ASN A 333 5.96 -3.70 3.33
C ASN A 333 6.93 -4.87 3.10
N VAL A 334 7.70 -5.28 4.11
CA VAL A 334 8.58 -6.45 4.03
C VAL A 334 7.91 -7.65 4.71
N ALA A 335 7.66 -8.72 3.96
CA ALA A 335 7.13 -9.96 4.50
C ALA A 335 8.24 -10.84 5.10
N TYR A 336 8.00 -11.42 6.28
CA TYR A 336 8.92 -12.35 6.97
C TYR A 336 8.43 -13.78 6.97
N ALA A 337 7.11 -13.95 6.96
CA ALA A 337 6.50 -15.26 6.97
C ALA A 337 5.18 -15.22 6.21
N ILE A 338 4.94 -16.19 5.34
CA ILE A 338 3.66 -16.36 4.67
C ILE A 338 3.15 -17.77 4.94
N PHE A 339 1.98 -17.87 5.55
CA PHE A 339 1.29 -19.11 5.82
C PHE A 339 0.31 -19.39 4.70
N PHE A 340 0.34 -20.62 4.18
CA PHE A 340 -0.54 -21.05 3.13
C PHE A 340 -0.89 -22.53 3.31
N LYS A 341 -1.93 -23.00 2.64
CA LYS A 341 -2.28 -24.41 2.57
C LYS A 341 -2.48 -24.85 1.13
N ASN A 342 -2.36 -26.15 0.91
CA ASN A 342 -2.72 -26.81 -0.33
C ASN A 342 -3.28 -28.20 -0.04
N LYS A 343 -3.46 -29.04 -1.06
CA LYS A 343 -3.95 -30.42 -0.87
C LYS A 343 -3.12 -31.24 0.13
N ASP A 344 -1.83 -30.95 0.27
CA ASP A 344 -0.86 -31.74 1.05
C ASP A 344 -0.76 -31.32 2.52
N GLY A 345 -1.29 -30.14 2.90
CA GLY A 345 -1.27 -29.65 4.28
C GLY A 345 -1.15 -28.14 4.39
N VAL A 346 -0.67 -27.68 5.56
CA VAL A 346 -0.41 -26.28 5.87
C VAL A 346 1.10 -26.06 5.94
N PHE A 347 1.55 -24.93 5.41
CA PHE A 347 2.94 -24.58 5.25
C PHE A 347 3.19 -23.14 5.69
N LYS A 348 4.45 -22.87 6.04
CA LYS A 348 4.99 -21.55 6.34
C LYS A 348 6.22 -21.32 5.46
N LEU A 349 6.15 -20.32 4.58
CA LEU A 349 7.31 -19.75 3.88
C LEU A 349 7.97 -18.72 4.80
N LEU A 350 9.21 -18.95 5.20
CA LEU A 350 10.04 -18.02 5.95
C LEU A 350 10.93 -17.25 4.98
N ILE A 351 10.89 -15.93 5.07
CA ILE A 351 11.70 -15.01 4.29
C ILE A 351 12.80 -14.50 5.23
N GLU A 352 13.99 -15.09 5.08
CA GLU A 352 15.15 -14.76 5.93
C GLU A 352 15.82 -13.46 5.49
N ASP A 353 15.77 -13.17 4.20
CA ASP A 353 16.38 -12.00 3.58
C ASP A 353 15.45 -11.52 2.46
N PRO A 354 14.82 -10.35 2.59
CA PRO A 354 13.89 -9.85 1.59
C PRO A 354 14.57 -9.46 0.28
N PHE A 355 15.89 -9.27 0.30
CA PHE A 355 16.72 -8.95 -0.86
C PHE A 355 17.36 -10.20 -1.49
N ASP A 356 17.37 -11.33 -0.77
CA ASP A 356 17.88 -12.61 -1.25
C ASP A 356 16.91 -13.76 -0.94
N LEU A 357 15.93 -13.91 -1.84
CA LEU A 357 14.87 -14.92 -1.72
C LEU A 357 15.38 -16.36 -1.92
N THR A 358 16.64 -16.56 -2.33
CA THR A 358 17.23 -17.91 -2.42
C THR A 358 17.40 -18.55 -1.04
N LYS A 359 17.41 -17.75 0.03
CA LYS A 359 17.49 -18.18 1.43
C LYS A 359 16.14 -18.58 2.02
N ASN A 360 15.05 -18.39 1.29
CA ASN A 360 13.71 -18.69 1.78
C ASN A 360 13.55 -20.18 2.14
N LYS A 361 12.86 -20.44 3.26
CA LYS A 361 12.62 -21.81 3.76
C LYS A 361 11.14 -22.09 3.84
N ILE A 362 10.73 -23.28 3.39
CA ILE A 362 9.34 -23.74 3.55
C ILE A 362 9.29 -24.83 4.60
N VAL A 363 8.44 -24.64 5.59
CA VAL A 363 8.20 -25.58 6.68
C VAL A 363 6.77 -26.10 6.59
N LYS A 364 6.60 -27.42 6.56
CA LYS A 364 5.28 -28.05 6.69
C LYS A 364 4.87 -28.08 8.17
N LEU A 365 3.70 -27.55 8.49
CA LEU A 365 3.19 -27.48 9.85
C LEU A 365 2.37 -28.73 10.19
N ASN A 366 2.51 -29.21 11.42
CA ASN A 366 1.75 -30.35 11.94
C ASN A 366 0.45 -29.88 12.62
N VAL A 367 -0.52 -29.50 11.79
CA VAL A 367 -1.82 -28.94 12.21
C VAL A 367 -2.95 -29.56 11.40
N ASP A 368 -4.18 -29.50 11.93
CA ASP A 368 -5.38 -29.86 11.20
C ASP A 368 -5.69 -28.81 10.11
N LYS A 369 -5.50 -29.20 8.84
CA LYS A 369 -5.62 -28.32 7.66
C LYS A 369 -6.98 -27.60 7.57
N ASP A 370 -8.05 -28.27 7.99
CA ASP A 370 -9.41 -27.79 7.75
C ASP A 370 -9.90 -26.82 8.84
N SER A 371 -9.28 -26.83 10.02
CA SER A 371 -9.65 -25.96 11.15
C SER A 371 -8.60 -24.96 11.57
N VAL A 372 -7.43 -24.95 10.92
CA VAL A 372 -6.34 -24.03 11.25
C VAL A 372 -6.79 -22.56 11.10
N LYS A 373 -6.43 -21.76 12.11
CA LYS A 373 -6.53 -20.30 12.13
C LYS A 373 -5.18 -19.75 12.55
N ILE A 374 -4.55 -18.99 11.65
CA ILE A 374 -3.31 -18.27 11.96
C ILE A 374 -3.68 -16.97 12.65
N LEU A 375 -3.13 -16.72 13.84
CA LEU A 375 -3.45 -15.53 14.65
C LEU A 375 -2.34 -14.50 14.55
N SER A 376 -1.10 -14.97 14.44
CA SER A 376 0.11 -14.17 14.21
C SER A 376 1.20 -15.05 13.58
N LYS A 377 2.41 -14.48 13.40
CA LYS A 377 3.61 -15.25 13.02
C LYS A 377 3.93 -16.38 14.00
N ASN A 378 3.78 -16.15 15.31
CA ASN A 378 4.17 -17.12 16.32
C ASN A 378 2.99 -17.95 16.83
N TYR A 379 1.77 -17.39 16.87
CA TYR A 379 0.59 -18.05 17.40
C TYR A 379 -0.40 -18.46 16.32
N TYR A 380 -0.85 -19.70 16.40
CA TYR A 380 -1.94 -20.21 15.58
C TYR A 380 -2.65 -21.34 16.32
N LYS A 381 -3.86 -21.68 15.88
CA LYS A 381 -4.65 -22.75 16.52
C LYS A 381 -5.41 -23.57 15.49
N ASP A 382 -5.69 -24.81 15.84
CA ASP A 382 -6.63 -25.65 15.11
C ASP A 382 -7.73 -26.16 16.08
N ARG A 383 -8.56 -27.10 15.65
CA ARG A 383 -9.62 -27.65 16.51
C ARG A 383 -9.10 -28.37 17.77
N ASN A 384 -7.84 -28.79 17.77
CA ASN A 384 -7.23 -29.66 18.78
C ASN A 384 -6.28 -28.90 19.71
N ASN A 385 -5.47 -27.98 19.19
CA ASN A 385 -4.38 -27.35 19.92
C ASN A 385 -4.23 -25.85 19.59
N VAL A 386 -3.66 -25.12 20.54
CA VAL A 386 -2.98 -23.84 20.28
C VAL A 386 -1.49 -24.14 20.11
N TYR A 387 -0.86 -23.42 19.19
CA TYR A 387 0.55 -23.53 18.87
C TYR A 387 1.23 -22.20 19.10
N CYS A 388 2.47 -22.25 19.58
CA CYS A 388 3.37 -21.12 19.66
C CYS A 388 4.76 -21.54 19.14
N ASN A 389 5.35 -20.78 18.22
CA ASN A 389 6.65 -21.10 17.59
C ASN A 389 6.73 -22.54 17.10
N ASP A 390 5.71 -22.94 16.34
CA ASP A 390 5.53 -24.26 15.76
C ASP A 390 5.38 -25.45 16.72
N LYS A 391 5.19 -25.18 18.02
CA LYS A 391 5.01 -26.20 19.06
C LYS A 391 3.66 -26.05 19.74
N VAL A 392 3.09 -27.17 20.17
CA VAL A 392 1.85 -27.17 20.97
C VAL A 392 2.08 -26.39 22.27
N LEU A 393 1.27 -25.35 22.48
CA LEU A 393 1.25 -24.55 23.69
C LEU A 393 0.44 -25.28 24.77
N LYS A 394 1.13 -26.05 25.61
CA LYS A 394 0.49 -26.88 26.63
C LYS A 394 -0.31 -26.04 27.62
N GLY A 395 -1.52 -26.50 27.93
CA GLY A 395 -2.42 -25.86 28.90
C GLY A 395 -3.29 -24.73 28.33
N ALA A 396 -3.10 -24.35 27.06
CA ALA A 396 -3.93 -23.33 26.42
C ALA A 396 -5.34 -23.85 26.11
N ASP A 397 -6.35 -23.03 26.44
CA ASP A 397 -7.73 -23.31 26.10
C ASP A 397 -8.04 -22.85 24.67
N VAL A 398 -8.05 -23.81 23.73
CA VAL A 398 -8.26 -23.58 22.29
C VAL A 398 -9.47 -22.69 21.97
N LYS A 399 -10.57 -22.88 22.72
CA LYS A 399 -11.84 -22.18 22.48
C LYS A 399 -11.77 -20.70 22.82
N THR A 400 -11.12 -20.37 23.93
CA THR A 400 -11.05 -19.00 24.46
C THR A 400 -9.75 -18.27 24.15
N PHE A 401 -8.77 -18.94 23.54
CA PHE A 401 -7.50 -18.33 23.17
C PHE A 401 -7.67 -17.21 22.13
N GLU A 402 -7.17 -16.03 22.46
CA GLU A 402 -7.20 -14.83 21.63
C GLU A 402 -5.91 -14.00 21.77
N MET A 403 -5.59 -13.24 20.72
CA MET A 403 -4.52 -12.24 20.76
C MET A 403 -5.05 -10.96 21.42
N ILE A 404 -4.24 -10.36 22.30
CA ILE A 404 -4.59 -9.10 22.99
C ILE A 404 -3.53 -8.01 22.87
N GLY A 405 -2.36 -8.33 22.33
CA GLY A 405 -1.29 -7.38 22.03
C GLY A 405 -0.55 -7.78 20.75
N ASN A 406 0.36 -6.91 20.31
CA ASN A 406 1.19 -7.20 19.14
C ASN A 406 2.20 -8.29 19.46
N ASP A 407 2.22 -9.33 18.64
CA ASP A 407 3.26 -10.35 18.65
C ASP A 407 4.48 -9.81 17.90
N LYS A 408 5.22 -8.89 18.54
CA LYS A 408 6.45 -8.32 17.98
C LYS A 408 7.57 -9.36 18.01
N ASP A 409 8.31 -9.47 16.92
CA ASP A 409 9.58 -10.21 16.91
C ASP A 409 10.69 -9.18 17.16
N GLU A 410 10.95 -8.90 18.44
CA GLU A 410 11.84 -7.79 18.86
C GLU A 410 13.17 -7.76 18.09
N ALA A 411 13.76 -8.92 17.77
CA ALA A 411 15.06 -8.99 17.10
C ALA A 411 15.02 -8.63 15.61
N MET A 412 13.93 -8.96 14.91
CA MET A 412 13.78 -8.63 13.48
C MET A 412 13.18 -7.24 13.30
N ASP A 413 12.26 -6.85 14.19
CA ASP A 413 11.70 -5.51 14.21
C ASP A 413 12.79 -4.47 14.52
N GLU A 414 13.71 -4.72 15.47
CA GLU A 414 14.87 -3.84 15.72
C GLU A 414 15.84 -3.74 14.53
N PHE A 415 16.07 -4.85 13.80
CA PHE A 415 16.91 -4.83 12.61
C PHE A 415 16.29 -3.99 11.49
N ILE A 416 14.96 -3.98 11.41
CA ILE A 416 14.23 -3.30 10.34
C ILE A 416 13.97 -1.85 10.69
N ASP A 417 13.66 -1.53 11.95
CA ASP A 417 13.72 -0.17 12.46
C ASP A 417 15.13 0.41 12.19
N ALA A 418 16.20 -0.37 12.38
CA ALA A 418 17.55 0.06 12.05
C ALA A 418 17.77 0.28 10.54
N LEU A 419 17.16 -0.53 9.66
CA LEU A 419 17.22 -0.34 8.21
C LEU A 419 16.40 0.87 7.76
N GLU A 420 15.20 1.07 8.26
CA GLU A 420 14.34 2.23 7.98
C GLU A 420 15.05 3.53 8.38
N ASN A 421 15.69 3.54 9.55
CA ASN A 421 16.52 4.66 10.00
C ASN A 421 17.76 4.93 9.12
N ILE A 422 18.23 3.95 8.33
CA ILE A 422 19.35 4.14 7.39
C ILE A 422 18.86 4.81 6.08
N PHE A 423 17.60 4.63 5.71
CA PHE A 423 17.03 5.24 4.50
C PHE A 423 16.36 6.60 4.78
N ASP A 424 15.95 6.87 6.03
CA ASP A 424 15.41 8.16 6.49
C ASP A 424 16.51 9.11 7.02
N ASP A 425 17.48 9.48 6.19
CA ASP A 425 18.48 10.51 6.52
C ASP A 425 17.89 11.94 6.38
N SER A 426 16.66 12.14 6.87
CA SER A 426 16.02 13.45 7.04
C SER A 426 15.39 13.58 8.43
N GLY A 427 16.27 13.73 9.43
CA GLY A 427 16.02 14.52 10.65
C GLY A 427 14.78 14.19 11.48
N SER A 428 14.89 13.25 12.42
CA SER A 428 14.88 13.53 13.86
C SER A 428 14.87 12.21 14.64
N LEU A 429 15.91 12.00 15.44
CA LEU A 429 15.98 10.94 16.43
C LEU A 429 15.03 11.27 17.60
N GLU A 430 13.74 11.00 17.44
CA GLU A 430 12.93 10.60 18.59
C GLU A 430 13.01 9.08 18.70
N LYS A 431 14.01 8.60 19.47
CA LYS A 431 13.86 7.32 20.14
C LYS A 431 12.60 7.44 21.00
N SER A 432 11.48 6.95 20.49
CA SER A 432 10.32 6.71 21.32
C SER A 432 10.75 5.68 22.35
N ASN A 433 11.09 6.17 23.54
CA ASN A 433 11.01 5.38 24.76
C ASN A 433 9.52 5.09 24.96
N GLU A 434 8.95 4.21 24.14
CA GLU A 434 7.64 3.65 24.40
C GLU A 434 7.76 2.80 25.66
N ILE A 435 7.33 3.45 26.74
CA ILE A 435 7.13 2.91 28.06
C ILE A 435 6.46 1.54 27.95
N LYS A 436 7.19 0.50 28.38
CA LYS A 436 6.73 -0.84 28.75
C LYS A 436 5.23 -0.89 29.07
N ASN A 437 4.40 -1.16 28.07
CA ASN A 437 2.99 -1.41 28.25
C ASN A 437 2.73 -2.87 27.86
N SER A 438 2.62 -3.72 28.89
CA SER A 438 2.14 -5.11 28.82
C SER A 438 2.79 -5.99 27.75
N SER A 439 3.78 -6.78 28.15
CA SER A 439 4.37 -7.88 27.38
C SER A 439 3.42 -9.06 27.09
N ILE A 440 2.18 -8.99 27.58
CA ILE A 440 1.15 -10.00 27.31
C ILE A 440 0.70 -9.86 25.86
N THR A 441 0.97 -10.88 25.05
CA THR A 441 0.63 -10.93 23.63
C THR A 441 -0.68 -11.68 23.38
N ALA A 442 -1.02 -12.64 24.24
CA ALA A 442 -2.25 -13.44 24.13
C ALA A 442 -2.86 -13.79 25.49
N GLN A 443 -4.11 -14.24 25.49
CA GLN A 443 -4.77 -14.76 26.69
C GLN A 443 -5.77 -15.86 26.35
N ASP A 444 -6.15 -16.64 27.35
CA ASP A 444 -7.33 -17.48 27.36
C ASP A 444 -8.08 -17.34 28.69
N LYS A 445 -9.17 -18.08 28.88
CA LYS A 445 -9.99 -17.98 30.11
C LYS A 445 -9.24 -18.34 31.41
N ASN A 446 -8.12 -19.05 31.31
CA ASN A 446 -7.34 -19.56 32.43
C ASN A 446 -5.99 -18.83 32.59
N HIS A 447 -5.40 -18.32 31.51
CA HIS A 447 -4.02 -17.86 31.48
C HIS A 447 -3.84 -16.59 30.64
N LYS A 448 -2.80 -15.81 30.99
CA LYS A 448 -2.23 -14.79 30.10
C LYS A 448 -0.88 -15.28 29.58
N TYR A 449 -0.55 -14.87 28.37
CA TYR A 449 0.65 -15.32 27.66
C TYR A 449 1.54 -14.15 27.26
N GLU A 450 2.80 -14.23 27.66
CA GLU A 450 3.89 -13.37 27.23
C GLU A 450 4.89 -14.24 26.47
N TYR A 451 5.07 -13.99 25.17
CA TYR A 451 5.99 -14.73 24.29
C TYR A 451 5.99 -16.26 24.50
N CYS A 452 4.85 -16.91 24.30
CA CYS A 452 4.59 -18.33 24.49
C CYS A 452 4.64 -18.84 25.95
N ARG A 453 4.72 -17.96 26.95
CA ARG A 453 4.83 -18.35 28.37
C ARG A 453 3.65 -17.87 29.18
N ILE A 454 3.15 -18.72 30.07
CA ILE A 454 2.09 -18.35 31.00
C ILE A 454 2.66 -17.34 32.01
N VAL A 455 2.04 -16.18 32.08
CA VAL A 455 2.25 -15.15 33.11
C VAL A 455 0.95 -15.01 33.89
N LYS A 456 1.09 -15.00 35.22
CA LYS A 456 0.03 -15.20 36.24
C LYS A 456 -1.33 -14.59 35.92
#